data_AF-A0A258BPV9-F1
#
_entry.id   AF-A0A258BPV9-F1
#
_cell.length_a   1.000
_cell.length_b   1.000
_cell.length_c   1.000
_cell.angle_alpha   90.00
_cell.angle_beta   90.00
_cell.angle_gamma   90.00
#
_symmetry.space_group_name_H-M   'P 1'
#
loop_
_entity.id
_entity.type
_entity.pdbx_description
1 polymer ?
#
loop_
_entity_poly.entity_id
_entity_poly.type
_entity_poly.pdbx_seq_one_letter_code
_entity_poly.pdbx_strand_id
1 'polypeptide(L)'
;MERWHQTLKNRILLENYFLPGDLEAQIDSFVGYYNHQRYHESLKNLTPADVYTGRGQTILLEREKIKRRTMKLRRLQHAQSAA
;
A
#
# COMPACT_ATOMS: atom_id res chain seq x y z
N MET A 1 -12.98 -9.67 0.07
CA MET A 1 -13.93 -9.55 1.20
C MET A 1 -13.39 -10.21 2.47
N GLU A 2 -13.11 -11.52 2.49
CA GLU A 2 -12.61 -12.25 3.67
C GLU A 2 -11.45 -11.56 4.44
N ARG A 3 -10.34 -11.26 3.75
CA ARG A 3 -9.14 -10.66 4.37
C ARG A 3 -9.36 -9.24 4.89
N TRP A 4 -10.24 -8.48 4.23
CA TRP A 4 -10.60 -7.12 4.68
C TRP A 4 -11.41 -7.20 5.98
N HIS A 5 -12.45 -8.04 6.00
CA HIS A 5 -13.26 -8.27 7.20
C HIS A 5 -12.41 -8.77 8.38
N GLN A 6 -11.48 -9.69 8.15
CA GLN A 6 -10.59 -10.17 9.21
C GLN A 6 -9.70 -9.05 9.76
N THR A 7 -9.13 -8.21 8.89
CA THR A 7 -8.25 -7.11 9.31
C THR A 7 -9.03 -6.05 10.09
N LEU A 8 -10.26 -5.75 9.68
CA LEU A 8 -11.16 -4.83 10.38
C LEU A 8 -11.46 -5.33 11.80
N LYS A 9 -11.93 -6.58 11.91
CA LYS A 9 -12.26 -7.20 13.21
C LYS A 9 -11.05 -7.23 14.15
N ASN A 10 -9.86 -7.57 13.63
CA ASN A 10 -8.63 -7.64 14.43
C ASN A 10 -8.09 -6.27 14.87
N ARG A 11 -8.60 -5.15 14.36
CA ARG A 11 -8.12 -3.81 14.73
C ARG A 11 -9.14 -2.99 15.49
N ILE A 12 -10.41 -3.11 15.12
CA ILE A 12 -11.49 -2.30 15.69
C ILE A 12 -12.16 -3.05 16.84
N LEU A 13 -12.44 -4.35 16.70
CA LEU A 13 -13.16 -5.09 17.75
C LEU A 13 -12.28 -5.48 18.95
N LEU A 14 -11.06 -4.97 19.04
CA LEU A 14 -10.17 -5.19 20.21
C LEU A 14 -10.37 -4.13 21.31
N GLU A 15 -11.04 -3.02 21.01
CA GLU A 15 -11.25 -1.91 21.95
C GLU A 15 -12.74 -1.84 22.38
N ASN A 16 -12.98 -1.37 23.61
CA ASN A 16 -14.33 -1.08 24.08
C ASN A 16 -14.69 0.36 23.71
N TYR A 17 -15.74 0.53 22.90
CA TYR A 17 -16.27 1.84 22.52
C TYR A 17 -17.39 2.24 23.47
N PHE A 18 -17.14 3.28 24.26
CA PHE A 18 -18.10 3.77 25.26
C PHE A 18 -19.12 4.75 24.66
N LEU A 19 -18.80 5.35 23.52
CA LEU A 19 -19.68 6.23 22.76
C LEU A 19 -19.80 5.71 21.31
N PRO A 20 -21.01 5.69 20.72
CA PRO A 20 -21.20 5.26 19.33
C PRO A 20 -20.34 6.03 18.32
N GLY A 21 -20.15 7.34 18.53
CA GLY A 21 -19.33 8.18 17.64
C GLY A 21 -17.84 7.81 17.61
N ASP A 22 -17.31 7.21 18.68
CA ASP A 22 -15.92 6.78 18.72
C ASP A 22 -15.69 5.55 17.82
N LEU A 23 -16.66 4.63 17.79
CA LEU A 23 -16.63 3.48 16.89
C LEU A 23 -16.70 3.91 15.43
N GLU A 24 -17.58 4.86 15.11
CA GLU A 24 -17.71 5.41 13.76
C GLU A 24 -16.41 6.06 13.29
N ALA A 25 -15.81 6.92 14.14
CA ALA A 25 -14.53 7.57 13.83
C ALA A 25 -13.39 6.55 13.62
N GLN A 26 -13.37 5.47 14.40
CA GLN A 26 -12.35 4.42 14.26
C GLN A 26 -12.54 3.61 12.98
N ILE A 27 -13.78 3.33 12.59
CA ILE A 27 -14.11 2.67 11.31
C ILE A 27 -13.66 3.54 10.15
N ASP A 28 -13.97 4.83 10.16
CA ASP A 28 -13.59 5.77 9.09
C ASP A 28 -12.07 5.87 8.95
N SER A 29 -11.36 5.99 10.08
CA SER A 29 -9.90 6.00 10.12
C SER A 29 -9.31 4.72 9.50
N PHE A 30 -9.86 3.55 9.87
CA PHE A 30 -9.43 2.28 9.30
C PHE A 30 -9.69 2.19 7.79
N VAL A 31 -10.87 2.60 7.32
CA VAL A 31 -11.23 2.59 5.90
C VAL A 31 -10.28 3.49 5.11
N GLY A 32 -10.03 4.70 5.61
CA GLY A 32 -9.09 5.65 5.02
C GLY A 32 -7.69 5.05 4.90
N TYR A 33 -7.17 4.48 5.99
CA TYR A 33 -5.87 3.81 6.00
C TYR A 33 -5.82 2.63 5.02
N TYR A 34 -6.81 1.73 5.05
CA TYR A 34 -6.78 0.50 4.25
C TYR A 34 -6.84 0.79 2.75
N ASN A 35 -7.65 1.76 2.35
CA ASN A 35 -7.91 2.05 0.95
C ASN A 35 -6.89 3.01 0.33
N HIS A 36 -6.29 3.92 1.10
CA HIS A 36 -5.45 4.97 0.55
C HIS A 36 -3.99 4.93 0.98
N GLN A 37 -3.65 4.23 2.06
CA GLN A 37 -2.29 4.27 2.61
C GLN A 37 -1.63 2.89 2.65
N ARG A 38 -2.42 1.82 2.87
CA ARG A 38 -1.89 0.46 2.93
C ARG A 38 -1.65 -0.10 1.54
N TYR A 39 -0.41 -0.53 1.29
CA TYR A 39 -0.07 -1.34 0.12
C TYR A 39 -0.49 -2.80 0.33
N HIS A 40 -0.99 -3.43 -0.73
CA HIS A 40 -1.39 -4.83 -0.71
C HIS A 40 -0.58 -5.64 -1.71
N GLU A 41 0.06 -6.70 -1.24
CA GLU A 41 0.92 -7.56 -2.07
C GLU A 41 0.16 -8.19 -3.23
N SER A 42 -1.08 -8.64 -2.99
CA SER A 42 -1.97 -9.17 -4.03
C SER A 42 -2.32 -8.15 -5.12
N LEU A 43 -2.15 -6.86 -4.84
CA LEU A 43 -2.32 -5.76 -5.79
C LEU A 43 -0.99 -5.24 -6.33
N LYS A 44 0.06 -6.07 -6.33
CA LYS A 44 1.43 -5.67 -6.74
C LYS A 44 1.96 -4.48 -5.92
N ASN A 45 1.62 -4.44 -4.63
CA ASN A 45 1.94 -3.33 -3.72
C ASN A 45 1.40 -1.99 -4.22
N LEU A 46 0.16 -1.99 -4.71
CA LEU A 46 -0.66 -0.80 -4.91
C LEU A 46 -1.67 -0.67 -3.77
N THR A 47 -2.20 0.54 -3.59
CA THR A 47 -3.34 0.76 -2.72
C THR A 47 -4.63 0.36 -3.45
N PRO A 48 -5.71 -0.01 -2.74
CA PRO A 48 -6.99 -0.29 -3.37
C PRO A 48 -7.50 0.92 -4.17
N ALA A 49 -7.32 2.14 -3.63
CA ALA A 49 -7.70 3.37 -4.32
C ALA A 49 -6.97 3.55 -5.67
N ASP A 50 -5.68 3.23 -5.76
CA ASP A 50 -4.94 3.33 -7.03
C ASP A 50 -5.45 2.34 -8.09
N VAL A 51 -5.93 1.17 -7.66
CA VAL A 51 -6.53 0.17 -8.54
C VAL A 51 -7.91 0.65 -9.01
N TYR A 52 -8.78 1.08 -8.09
CA TYR A 52 -10.13 1.53 -8.44
C TYR A 52 -10.14 2.80 -9.30
N THR A 53 -9.22 3.73 -9.05
CA THR A 53 -9.08 4.96 -9.84
C THR A 53 -8.38 4.75 -11.18
N GLY A 54 -7.97 3.51 -11.50
CA GLY A 54 -7.33 3.16 -12.78
C GLY A 54 -5.88 3.63 -12.93
N ARG A 55 -5.28 4.25 -11.90
CA ARG A 55 -3.90 4.76 -11.94
C ARG A 55 -2.84 3.68 -11.69
N GLY A 56 -3.25 2.48 -11.29
CA GLY A 56 -2.35 1.38 -10.92
C GLY A 56 -1.31 1.04 -12.00
N GLN A 57 -1.72 0.95 -13.27
CA GLN A 57 -0.79 0.62 -14.35
C GLN A 57 0.29 1.69 -14.54
N THR A 58 -0.08 2.96 -14.45
CA THR A 58 0.84 4.10 -14.56
C THR A 58 1.90 4.06 -13.46
N ILE A 59 1.49 3.79 -12.22
CA ILE A 59 2.43 3.66 -11.08
C ILE A 59 3.43 2.52 -11.32
N LEU A 60 2.95 1.37 -11.80
CA LEU A 60 3.80 0.21 -12.05
C LEU A 60 4.82 0.48 -13.17
N LEU A 61 4.41 1.17 -14.24
CA LEU A 61 5.31 1.55 -15.33
C LEU A 61 6.41 2.49 -14.86
N GLU A 62 6.08 3.51 -14.07
CA GLU A 62 7.08 4.43 -13.52
C GLU A 62 8.06 3.72 -12.57
N ARG A 63 7.57 2.82 -11.71
CA ARG A 63 8.43 2.00 -10.83
C ARG A 63 9.41 1.15 -11.63
N GLU A 64 8.97 0.52 -12.71
CA GLU A 64 9.83 -0.29 -13.57
C GLU A 64 10.91 0.55 -14.27
N LYS A 65 10.55 1.75 -14.76
CA LYS A 65 11.53 2.70 -15.34
C LYS A 65 12.61 3.07 -14.33
N ILE A 66 12.21 3.42 -13.10
CA ILE A 66 13.15 3.77 -12.02
C ILE A 66 14.06 2.58 -11.70
N LYS A 67 13.48 1.38 -11.53
CA LYS A 67 14.24 0.16 -11.23
C LYS A 67 15.33 -0.11 -12.27
N ARG A 68 15.00 -0.01 -13.57
CA ARG A 68 15.97 -0.18 -14.67
C ARG A 68 17.10 0.84 -14.61
N ARG A 69 16.78 2.12 -14.40
CA ARG A 69 17.76 3.20 -14.29
C ARG A 69 18.72 2.95 -13.12
N THR A 70 18.19 2.63 -11.94
CA THR A 70 18.98 2.35 -10.74
C THR A 70 19.89 1.14 -10.93
N MET A 71 19.39 0.05 -11.53
CA MET A 71 20.21 -1.13 -11.83
C MET A 71 21.33 -0.84 -12.82
N LYS A 72 21.08 -0.02 -13.85
CA LYS A 72 22.12 0.39 -14.81
C LYS A 72 23.21 1.20 -14.12
N LEU A 73 22.83 2.19 -13.31
CA LEU A 73 23.78 3.01 -12.56
C LEU A 73 24.66 2.15 -11.64
N ARG A 74 24.04 1.23 -10.89
CA ARG A 74 24.76 0.32 -9.99
C ARG A 74 25.78 -0.53 -10.75
N ARG A 75 25.43 -1.07 -11.92
CA ARG A 75 26.37 -1.84 -12.76
C ARG A 75 27.57 -1.01 -13.22
N LEU A 76 27.35 0.25 -13.62
CA LEU A 76 28.44 1.15 -14.02
C LEU A 76 29.40 1.43 -12.85
N GLN A 77 28.85 1.73 -11.67
CA GLN A 77 29.65 1.96 -10.46
C GLN A 77 30.50 0.73 -10.11
N HIS A 78 29.92 -0.47 -10.14
CA HIS A 78 30.67 -1.69 -9.89
C HIS A 78 31.78 -1.94 -10.92
N ALA A 79 31.53 -1.67 -12.20
CA ALA A 79 32.56 -1.80 -13.24
C ALA A 79 33.71 -0.81 -13.04
N GLN A 80 33.40 0.42 -12.62
CA GLN A 80 34.41 1.44 -12.30
C GLN A 80 35.23 1.10 -11.06
N SER A 81 34.64 0.49 -10.03
CA SER A 81 35.35 0.08 -8.81
C SER A 81 36.17 -1.19 -8.98
N ALA A 82 35.94 -1.97 -10.04
CA ALA A 82 36.66 -3.20 -10.34
C ALA A 82 37.83 -3.01 -11.34
N ALA A 83 37.99 -1.80 -11.87
CA ALA A 83 39.10 -1.36 -12.73
C ALA A 83 40.15 -0.65 -11.87
#